data_AF-A0A7S0FJF8-F1
#
_entry.id   AF-A0A7S0FJF8-F1
#
_cell.length_a   1.000
_cell.length_b   1.000
_cell.length_c   1.000
_cell.angle_alpha   90.00
_cell.angle_beta   90.00
_cell.angle_gamma   90.00
#
_symmetry.space_group_name_H-M   'P 1'
#
loop_
_entity.id
_entity.type
_entity.pdbx_description
1 polymer ?
#
loop_
_entity_poly.entity_id
_entity_poly.type
_entity_poly.pdbx_seq_one_letter_code
_entity_poly.pdbx_strand_id
1 'polypeptide(L)'
;MASLILMFFTLLAVTSPTMAFVLPASTRIIGAESFSSLSMAPRYDKVTKRWSPMSSEEEESAGYSPVGSLIRFGPVPFIRRLTDPDGYNQGVLKMMANESFASRDEAQGNMDAYICNPNDWTLQKLEEKRTGVKYDYAKANMSAGDLALTAAWTGVLLSVVARVVYVSQNGCDEFCQTYHW
;
A
#
# COMPACT_ATOMS: atom_id res chain seq x y z
N MET A 1 -22.90 -23.61 -23.92
CA MET A 1 -21.44 -23.40 -23.75
C MET A 1 -20.92 -22.10 -24.39
N ALA A 2 -21.49 -21.60 -25.49
CA ALA A 2 -21.07 -20.32 -26.10
C ALA A 2 -21.32 -19.06 -25.22
N SER A 3 -22.30 -19.09 -24.32
CA SER A 3 -22.65 -17.96 -23.44
C SER A 3 -21.61 -17.71 -22.31
N LEU A 4 -20.97 -18.77 -21.82
CA LEU A 4 -19.94 -18.69 -20.78
C LEU A 4 -18.63 -18.06 -21.29
N ILE A 5 -18.35 -18.21 -22.58
CA ILE A 5 -17.15 -17.62 -23.22
C ILE A 5 -17.35 -16.11 -23.43
N LEU A 6 -18.58 -15.65 -23.66
CA LEU A 6 -18.89 -14.22 -23.80
C LEU A 6 -18.78 -13.45 -22.47
N MET A 7 -19.16 -14.07 -21.34
CA MET A 7 -19.01 -13.46 -20.01
C MET A 7 -17.54 -13.34 -19.56
N PHE A 8 -16.66 -14.26 -19.99
CA PHE A 8 -15.23 -14.15 -19.72
C PHE A 8 -14.59 -12.98 -20.48
N PHE A 9 -15.04 -12.70 -21.70
CA PHE A 9 -14.53 -11.58 -22.50
C PHE A 9 -15.01 -10.20 -22.04
N THR A 10 -16.22 -10.09 -21.46
CA THR A 10 -16.68 -8.82 -20.88
C THR A 10 -16.02 -8.50 -19.54
N LEU A 11 -15.57 -9.51 -18.77
CA LEU A 11 -14.81 -9.28 -17.54
C LEU A 11 -13.37 -8.80 -17.80
N LEU A 12 -12.76 -9.21 -18.92
CA LEU A 12 -11.40 -8.80 -19.32
C LEU A 12 -11.32 -7.39 -19.93
N ALA A 13 -12.45 -6.78 -20.29
CA ALA A 13 -12.48 -5.41 -20.82
C ALA A 13 -12.55 -4.32 -19.72
N VAL A 14 -12.85 -4.69 -18.46
CA VAL A 14 -12.93 -3.75 -17.31
C VAL A 14 -11.60 -3.62 -16.57
N THR A 15 -10.55 -4.35 -16.99
CA THR A 15 -9.17 -4.15 -16.47
C THR A 15 -8.37 -3.19 -17.35
N SER A 16 -9.01 -2.14 -17.87
CA SER A 16 -8.25 -0.95 -18.25
C SER A 16 -7.81 -0.30 -16.95
N PRO A 17 -6.51 -0.06 -16.69
CA PRO A 17 -6.09 0.75 -15.56
C PRO A 17 -6.54 2.19 -15.82
N THR A 18 -7.78 2.50 -15.49
CA THR A 18 -8.22 3.88 -15.33
C THR A 18 -7.43 4.42 -14.15
N MET A 19 -6.42 5.25 -14.45
CA MET A 19 -5.76 6.11 -13.47
C MET A 19 -6.76 7.18 -13.00
N ALA A 20 -7.85 6.77 -12.36
CA ALA A 20 -8.97 7.63 -11.97
C ALA A 20 -8.73 8.36 -10.64
N PHE A 21 -7.62 8.09 -9.95
CA PHE A 21 -7.28 8.75 -8.70
C PHE A 21 -5.80 9.12 -8.66
N VAL A 22 -5.41 10.07 -9.51
CA VAL A 22 -4.23 10.91 -9.19
C VAL A 22 -4.72 11.94 -8.19
N LEU A 23 -4.64 11.61 -6.90
CA LEU A 23 -4.84 12.59 -5.84
C LEU A 23 -3.76 13.67 -5.97
N PRO A 24 -4.11 14.97 -5.90
CA PRO A 24 -3.09 16.01 -5.82
C PRO A 24 -2.32 15.80 -4.51
N ALA A 25 -1.05 15.41 -4.63
CA ALA A 25 -0.13 15.36 -3.50
C ALA A 25 -0.06 16.76 -2.87
N SER A 26 -0.70 16.93 -1.72
CA SER A 26 -0.60 18.18 -0.95
C SER A 26 0.82 18.24 -0.38
N THR A 27 1.67 19.04 -1.03
CA THR A 27 3.05 19.29 -0.67
C THR A 27 3.09 20.04 0.66
N ARG A 28 3.20 19.33 1.78
CA ARG A 28 3.60 19.95 3.06
C ARG A 28 5.10 19.80 3.23
N ILE A 29 5.81 20.87 2.88
CA ILE A 29 7.23 21.06 3.17
C ILE A 29 7.35 21.23 4.70
N ILE A 30 7.82 20.21 5.39
CA ILE A 30 8.20 20.32 6.80
C ILE A 30 9.71 20.57 6.81
N GLY A 31 10.10 21.74 7.30
CA GLY A 31 11.50 22.14 7.48
C GLY A 31 12.23 21.15 8.39
N ALA A 32 13.40 20.71 7.96
CA ALA A 32 14.22 19.74 8.66
C ALA A 32 14.90 20.37 9.89
N GLU A 33 14.51 19.96 11.09
CA GLU A 33 15.37 20.06 12.26
C GLU A 33 16.19 18.77 12.40
N SER A 34 17.49 18.89 12.14
CA SER A 34 18.47 17.82 12.21
C SER A 34 18.96 17.65 13.65
N PHE A 35 18.31 16.80 14.43
CA PHE A 35 18.92 16.24 15.65
C PHE A 35 19.66 14.95 15.29
N SER A 36 20.97 15.07 15.15
CA SER A 36 21.89 13.96 14.91
C SER A 36 22.00 13.12 16.18
N SER A 37 21.27 12.00 16.22
CA SER A 37 21.44 10.94 17.22
C SER A 37 22.06 9.72 16.54
N LEU A 38 23.39 9.66 16.53
CA LEU A 38 24.16 8.47 16.09
C LEU A 38 23.99 7.27 17.05
N SER A 39 23.17 7.39 18.09
CA SER A 39 23.01 6.39 19.15
C SER A 39 21.77 5.49 19.00
N MET A 40 20.88 5.75 18.04
CA MET A 40 19.56 5.07 17.93
C MET A 40 19.40 4.27 16.63
N ALA A 41 20.49 4.00 15.89
CA ALA A 41 20.41 3.23 14.65
C ALA A 41 20.42 1.71 14.96
N PRO A 42 19.60 0.90 14.27
CA PRO A 42 19.63 -0.56 14.39
C PRO A 42 21.04 -1.10 14.14
N ARG A 43 21.46 -2.13 14.88
CA ARG A 43 22.79 -2.73 14.69
C ARG A 43 22.75 -3.89 13.72
N TYR A 44 23.74 -3.92 12.83
CA TYR A 44 23.97 -5.05 11.95
C TYR A 44 24.86 -6.08 12.65
N ASP A 45 24.32 -7.27 12.88
CA ASP A 45 25.10 -8.41 13.35
C ASP A 45 25.77 -9.10 12.15
N LYS A 46 27.11 -9.06 12.13
CA LYS A 46 27.94 -9.64 11.07
C LYS A 46 27.90 -11.17 11.07
N VAL A 47 27.58 -11.80 12.21
CA VAL A 47 27.55 -13.26 12.35
C VAL A 47 26.24 -13.81 11.77
N THR A 48 25.12 -13.24 12.18
CA THR A 48 23.78 -13.67 11.71
C THR A 48 23.37 -13.03 10.39
N LYS A 49 24.11 -12.01 9.93
CA LYS A 49 23.78 -11.17 8.75
C LYS A 49 22.42 -10.48 8.86
N ARG A 50 21.95 -10.21 10.07
CA ARG A 50 20.63 -9.63 10.38
C ARG A 50 20.78 -8.29 11.12
N TRP A 51 19.77 -7.44 10.95
CA TRP A 51 19.58 -6.23 11.74
C TRP A 51 18.76 -6.56 12.98
N SER A 52 19.22 -6.05 14.12
CA SER A 52 18.53 -6.17 15.41
C SER A 52 18.16 -4.79 15.95
N PRO A 53 16.93 -4.59 16.44
CA PRO A 53 16.54 -3.35 17.12
C PRO A 53 17.34 -3.22 18.43
N MET A 54 17.73 -1.99 18.77
CA MET A 54 18.49 -1.67 19.98
C MET A 54 17.62 -1.02 21.07
N SER A 55 16.43 -0.55 20.71
CA SER A 55 15.53 0.20 21.58
C SER A 55 14.07 -0.21 21.36
N SER A 56 13.22 0.04 22.37
CA SER A 56 11.77 -0.20 22.30
C SER A 56 11.07 0.66 21.23
N GLU A 57 11.70 1.75 20.78
CA GLU A 57 11.22 2.62 19.70
C GLU A 57 11.51 2.05 18.30
N GLU A 58 12.39 1.06 18.21
CA GLU A 58 12.70 0.32 16.99
C GLU A 58 11.96 -1.02 16.89
N GLU A 59 11.25 -1.42 17.95
CA GLU A 59 10.46 -2.65 17.97
C GLU A 59 9.26 -2.57 17.02
N GLU A 60 8.75 -3.73 16.63
CA GLU A 60 7.62 -3.82 15.70
C GLU A 60 6.36 -3.08 16.19
N SER A 61 6.20 -2.96 17.52
CA SER A 61 5.12 -2.22 18.18
C SER A 61 5.21 -0.70 18.07
N ALA A 62 6.40 -0.15 17.80
CA ALA A 62 6.58 1.29 17.63
C ALA A 62 6.21 1.78 16.23
N GLY A 63 5.98 0.84 15.30
CA GLY A 63 5.49 1.13 13.96
C GLY A 63 3.97 1.00 13.84
N TYR A 64 3.43 1.28 12.66
CA TYR A 64 2.03 1.03 12.35
C TYR A 64 1.74 -0.42 11.93
N SER A 65 0.52 -0.87 12.20
CA SER A 65 0.06 -2.23 11.91
C SER A 65 -0.01 -2.51 10.40
N PRO A 66 -0.04 -3.79 9.96
CA PRO A 66 -0.23 -4.13 8.55
C PRO A 66 -1.48 -3.49 7.93
N VAL A 67 -2.55 -3.32 8.71
CA VAL A 67 -3.76 -2.61 8.28
C VAL A 67 -3.46 -1.15 7.93
N GLY A 68 -2.54 -0.50 8.65
CA GLY A 68 -2.03 0.82 8.30
C GLY A 68 -1.32 0.85 6.94
N SER A 69 -0.56 -0.21 6.58
CA SER A 69 0.02 -0.34 5.24
C SER A 69 -1.05 -0.46 4.16
N LEU A 70 -2.10 -1.26 4.42
CA LEU A 70 -3.22 -1.43 3.50
C LEU A 70 -3.91 -0.10 3.18
N ILE A 71 -4.16 0.70 4.22
CA ILE A 71 -4.85 1.99 4.09
C ILE A 71 -4.00 3.02 3.33
N ARG A 72 -2.68 3.05 3.56
CA ARG A 72 -1.78 4.09 3.02
C ARG A 72 -1.25 3.77 1.63
N PHE A 73 -0.82 2.53 1.43
CA PHE A 73 -0.06 2.11 0.25
C PHE A 73 -0.75 1.00 -0.54
N GLY A 74 -1.91 0.53 -0.07
CA GLY A 74 -2.72 -0.46 -0.75
C GLY A 74 -2.34 -1.92 -0.43
N PRO A 75 -2.86 -2.88 -1.21
CA PRO A 75 -2.83 -4.29 -0.85
C PRO A 75 -1.45 -4.93 -0.99
N VAL A 76 -0.57 -4.40 -1.84
CA VAL A 76 0.75 -5.00 -2.12
C VAL A 76 1.62 -5.05 -0.85
N PRO A 77 1.90 -3.94 -0.15
CA PRO A 77 2.68 -4.00 1.08
C PRO A 77 1.95 -4.74 2.20
N PHE A 78 0.61 -4.68 2.25
CA PHE A 78 -0.16 -5.48 3.20
C PHE A 78 0.08 -6.98 3.02
N ILE A 79 -0.05 -7.49 1.80
CA ILE A 79 0.20 -8.90 1.47
C ILE A 79 1.66 -9.25 1.76
N ARG A 80 2.61 -8.36 1.45
CA ARG A 80 4.04 -8.59 1.73
C ARG A 80 4.31 -8.75 3.23
N ARG A 81 3.70 -7.91 4.08
CA ARG A 81 3.82 -8.02 5.55
C ARG A 81 3.20 -9.29 6.11
N LEU A 82 2.17 -9.84 5.46
CA LEU A 82 1.56 -11.11 5.86
C LEU A 82 2.35 -12.34 5.40
N THR A 83 2.96 -12.26 4.21
CA THR A 83 3.63 -13.41 3.57
C THR A 83 5.12 -13.51 3.91
N ASP A 84 5.79 -12.39 4.16
CA ASP A 84 7.21 -12.32 4.50
C ASP A 84 7.48 -11.22 5.56
N PRO A 85 6.98 -11.42 6.81
CA PRO A 85 7.12 -10.45 7.89
C PRO A 85 8.58 -10.22 8.28
N ASP A 86 9.39 -11.29 8.32
CA ASP A 86 10.80 -11.23 8.68
C ASP A 86 11.61 -10.44 7.64
N GLY A 87 11.44 -10.75 6.35
CA GLY A 87 12.13 -10.04 5.27
C GLY A 87 11.74 -8.56 5.21
N TYR A 88 10.46 -8.27 5.45
CA TYR A 88 9.96 -6.90 5.58
C TYR A 88 10.63 -6.16 6.74
N ASN A 89 10.59 -6.73 7.95
CA ASN A 89 11.15 -6.10 9.16
C ASN A 89 12.67 -5.89 9.04
N GLN A 90 13.40 -6.84 8.45
CA GLN A 90 14.83 -6.70 8.18
C GLN A 90 15.12 -5.56 7.19
N GLY A 91 14.28 -5.39 6.18
CA GLY A 91 14.43 -4.29 5.23
C GLY A 91 14.09 -2.92 5.86
N VAL A 92 13.08 -2.85 6.73
CA VAL A 92 12.75 -1.62 7.48
C VAL A 92 13.92 -1.22 8.36
N LEU A 93 14.47 -2.14 9.14
CA LEU A 93 15.64 -1.88 10.01
C LEU A 93 16.88 -1.47 9.18
N LYS A 94 17.09 -2.09 8.03
CA LYS A 94 18.15 -1.70 7.09
C LYS A 94 17.97 -0.25 6.61
N MET A 95 16.74 0.16 6.32
CA MET A 95 16.45 1.52 5.89
C MET A 95 16.59 2.54 7.03
N MET A 96 16.16 2.20 8.25
CA MET A 96 16.43 3.00 9.45
C MET A 96 17.93 3.24 9.64
N ALA A 97 18.75 2.21 9.46
CA ALA A 97 20.19 2.33 9.61
C ALA A 97 20.89 3.10 8.48
N ASN A 98 20.39 3.01 7.24
CA ASN A 98 21.05 3.64 6.08
C ASN A 98 20.68 5.12 5.90
N GLU A 99 19.42 5.50 6.15
CA GLU A 99 18.92 6.85 5.91
C GLU A 99 18.74 7.67 7.19
N SER A 100 19.13 7.11 8.34
CA SER A 100 19.02 7.74 9.67
C SER A 100 17.62 8.32 9.90
N PHE A 101 16.59 7.53 9.64
CA PHE A 101 15.21 7.92 9.91
C PHE A 101 14.98 8.13 11.40
N ALA A 102 14.23 9.18 11.75
CA ALA A 102 13.97 9.52 13.15
C ALA A 102 12.94 8.58 13.80
N SER A 103 12.13 7.88 13.01
CA SER A 103 11.08 6.99 13.51
C SER A 103 10.94 5.72 12.67
N ARG A 104 10.52 4.63 13.31
CA ARG A 104 10.19 3.37 12.62
C ARG A 104 9.03 3.54 11.64
N ASP A 105 8.06 4.39 11.96
CA ASP A 105 6.93 4.72 11.09
C ASP A 105 7.40 5.30 9.74
N GLU A 106 8.33 6.23 9.76
CA GLU A 106 8.90 6.84 8.54
C GLU A 106 9.63 5.80 7.69
N ALA A 107 10.38 4.89 8.33
CA ALA A 107 11.07 3.82 7.64
C ALA A 107 10.12 2.76 7.07
N GLN A 108 9.04 2.44 7.78
CA GLN A 108 7.96 1.58 7.26
C GLN A 108 7.25 2.23 6.09
N GLY A 109 6.96 3.54 6.15
CA GLY A 109 6.36 4.29 5.05
C GLY A 109 7.25 4.28 3.80
N ASN A 110 8.56 4.49 3.97
CA ASN A 110 9.51 4.39 2.86
C ASN A 110 9.61 2.96 2.30
N MET A 111 9.53 1.93 3.16
CA MET A 111 9.52 0.54 2.71
C MET A 111 8.28 0.22 1.89
N ASP A 112 7.12 0.63 2.38
CA ASP A 112 5.85 0.38 1.70
C ASP A 112 5.80 1.12 0.35
N ALA A 113 6.33 2.35 0.28
CA ALA A 113 6.49 3.10 -0.97
C ALA A 113 7.41 2.37 -1.96
N TYR A 114 8.57 1.89 -1.50
CA TYR A 114 9.51 1.12 -2.33
C TYR A 114 8.90 -0.18 -2.87
N ILE A 115 8.16 -0.91 -2.02
CA ILE A 115 7.48 -2.15 -2.41
C ILE A 115 6.39 -1.87 -3.47
N CYS A 116 5.67 -0.76 -3.33
CA CYS A 116 4.56 -0.44 -4.22
C CYS A 116 5.05 0.04 -5.59
N ASN A 117 6.05 0.93 -5.64
CA ASN A 117 6.67 1.38 -6.88
C ASN A 117 8.15 1.75 -6.69
N PRO A 118 9.08 0.81 -6.96
CA PRO A 118 10.51 1.04 -6.69
C PRO A 118 11.14 2.09 -7.62
N ASN A 119 10.62 2.23 -8.84
CA ASN A 119 11.14 3.20 -9.81
C ASN A 119 10.80 4.64 -9.40
N ASP A 120 9.53 4.85 -9.02
CA ASP A 120 9.06 6.16 -8.56
C ASP A 120 9.72 6.56 -7.23
N TRP A 121 9.81 5.61 -6.29
CA TRP A 121 10.53 5.83 -5.04
C TRP A 121 12.00 6.24 -5.27
N THR A 122 12.69 5.58 -6.21
CA THR A 122 14.10 5.91 -6.52
C THR A 122 14.23 7.31 -7.10
N LEU A 123 13.31 7.72 -7.99
CA LEU A 123 13.28 9.07 -8.55
C LEU A 123 13.03 10.11 -7.45
N GLN A 124 12.05 9.86 -6.57
CA GLN A 124 11.79 10.74 -5.44
C GLN A 124 13.03 10.87 -4.54
N LYS A 125 13.70 9.77 -4.20
CA LYS A 125 14.96 9.82 -3.41
C LYS A 125 16.09 10.59 -4.10
N LEU A 126 16.15 10.59 -5.44
CA LEU A 126 17.08 11.43 -6.19
C LEU A 126 16.69 12.91 -6.11
N GLU A 127 15.40 13.22 -6.16
CA GLU A 127 14.88 14.58 -6.00
C GLU A 127 15.06 15.10 -4.56
N GLU A 128 14.87 14.27 -3.53
CA GLU A 128 15.17 14.62 -2.13
C GLU A 128 16.64 15.00 -1.97
N LYS A 129 17.55 14.26 -2.62
CA LYS A 129 18.99 14.60 -2.62
C LYS A 129 19.31 15.89 -3.36
N ARG A 130 18.56 16.20 -4.42
CA ARG A 130 18.76 17.41 -5.24
C ARG A 130 18.18 18.66 -4.59
N THR A 131 17.00 18.56 -4.00
CA THR A 131 16.23 19.70 -3.47
C THR A 131 16.37 19.84 -1.96
N GLY A 132 16.77 18.78 -1.25
CA GLY A 132 16.83 18.73 0.20
C GLY A 132 15.47 18.55 0.89
N VAL A 133 14.37 18.50 0.14
CA VAL A 133 13.02 18.33 0.70
C VAL A 133 12.77 16.84 0.89
N LYS A 134 12.51 16.39 2.12
CA LYS A 134 12.17 14.99 2.44
C LYS A 134 10.67 14.77 2.39
N TYR A 135 10.24 13.63 1.83
CA TYR A 135 8.85 13.24 1.78
C TYR A 135 8.48 12.31 2.95
N ASP A 136 7.51 12.72 3.77
CA ASP A 136 7.00 11.92 4.89
C ASP A 136 5.92 10.94 4.40
N TYR A 137 6.37 9.75 4.00
CA TYR A 137 5.50 8.66 3.54
C TYR A 137 4.60 8.10 4.65
N ALA A 138 4.95 8.25 5.93
CA ALA A 138 4.14 7.71 7.04
C ALA A 138 2.81 8.47 7.21
N LYS A 139 2.78 9.74 6.80
CA LYS A 139 1.57 10.60 6.86
C LYS A 139 0.91 10.83 5.51
N ALA A 140 1.49 10.33 4.42
CA ALA A 140 0.92 10.48 3.09
C ALA A 140 -0.50 9.87 3.03
N ASN A 141 -1.43 10.61 2.41
CA ASN A 141 -2.81 10.18 2.12
C ASN A 141 -3.73 9.82 3.30
N MET A 142 -3.43 10.22 4.55
CA MET A 142 -4.31 9.92 5.70
C MET A 142 -5.38 10.99 5.96
N SER A 143 -6.14 11.37 4.94
CA SER A 143 -7.39 12.10 5.12
C SER A 143 -8.49 11.10 5.47
N ALA A 144 -8.92 11.09 6.74
CA ALA A 144 -10.01 10.21 7.18
C ALA A 144 -11.30 10.42 6.35
N GLY A 145 -11.51 11.66 5.87
CA GLY A 145 -12.60 11.99 4.96
C GLY A 145 -12.48 11.31 3.60
N ASP A 146 -11.29 11.32 2.99
CA ASP A 146 -11.06 10.70 1.67
C ASP A 146 -11.15 9.18 1.73
N LEU A 147 -10.69 8.58 2.85
CA LEU A 147 -10.84 7.15 3.08
C LEU A 147 -12.31 6.75 3.21
N ALA A 148 -13.09 7.49 4.01
CA ALA A 148 -14.51 7.23 4.17
C ALA A 148 -15.27 7.41 2.85
N LEU A 149 -14.93 8.43 2.07
CA LEU A 149 -15.53 8.70 0.77
C LEU A 149 -15.21 7.58 -0.24
N THR A 150 -13.95 7.12 -0.27
CA THR A 150 -13.52 6.00 -1.15
C THR A 150 -14.21 4.71 -0.76
N ALA A 151 -14.34 4.42 0.54
CA ALA A 151 -15.05 3.25 1.04
C ALA A 151 -16.55 3.32 0.69
N ALA A 152 -17.18 4.48 0.84
CA ALA A 152 -18.58 4.68 0.49
C ALA A 152 -18.84 4.45 -1.01
N TRP A 153 -18.03 5.04 -1.88
CA TRP A 153 -18.15 4.84 -3.34
C TRP A 153 -17.87 3.40 -3.76
N THR A 154 -16.88 2.76 -3.15
CA THR A 154 -16.59 1.34 -3.39
C THR A 154 -17.79 0.47 -3.00
N GLY A 155 -18.42 0.75 -1.85
CA GLY A 155 -19.63 0.06 -1.41
C GLY A 155 -20.79 0.21 -2.40
N VAL A 156 -21.03 1.43 -2.91
CA VAL A 156 -22.05 1.68 -3.94
C VAL A 156 -21.75 0.89 -5.22
N LEU A 157 -20.52 0.95 -5.73
CA LEU A 157 -20.12 0.21 -6.93
C LEU A 157 -20.28 -1.30 -6.75
N LEU A 158 -19.82 -1.85 -5.62
CA LEU A 158 -19.97 -3.28 -5.31
C LEU A 158 -21.44 -3.70 -5.23
N SER A 159 -22.31 -2.86 -4.66
CA SER A 159 -23.74 -3.16 -4.60
C SER A 159 -24.40 -3.23 -5.99
N VAL A 160 -23.99 -2.34 -6.91
CA VAL A 160 -24.49 -2.32 -8.29
C VAL A 160 -23.99 -3.55 -9.04
N VAL A 161 -22.69 -3.87 -8.94
CA VAL A 161 -22.10 -5.05 -9.56
C VAL A 161 -22.75 -6.33 -9.03
N ALA A 162 -22.92 -6.46 -7.71
CA ALA A 162 -23.57 -7.61 -7.08
C ALA A 162 -25.00 -7.78 -7.60
N ARG A 163 -25.75 -6.68 -7.77
CA ARG A 163 -27.11 -6.72 -8.31
C ARG A 163 -27.13 -7.15 -9.79
N VAL A 164 -26.20 -6.68 -10.61
CA VAL A 164 -26.08 -7.10 -12.01
C VAL A 164 -25.78 -8.59 -12.10
N VAL A 165 -24.82 -9.08 -11.31
CA VAL A 165 -24.48 -10.52 -11.24
C VAL A 165 -25.70 -11.33 -10.81
N TYR A 166 -26.39 -10.91 -9.75
CA TYR A 166 -27.59 -11.59 -9.26
C TYR A 166 -28.71 -11.66 -10.31
N VAL A 167 -29.00 -10.56 -11.03
CA VAL A 167 -30.02 -10.55 -12.09
C VAL A 167 -29.59 -11.41 -13.27
N SER A 168 -28.31 -11.41 -13.64
CA SER A 168 -27.80 -12.21 -14.75
C SER A 168 -27.92 -13.72 -14.49
N GLN A 169 -27.72 -14.16 -13.24
CA GLN A 169 -27.87 -15.56 -12.86
C GLN A 169 -29.34 -15.98 -12.87
N ASN A 170 -30.21 -15.24 -12.18
CA ASN A 170 -31.62 -15.59 -12.07
C ASN A 170 -32.40 -15.42 -13.39
N GLY A 171 -32.03 -14.46 -14.24
CA GLY A 171 -32.63 -14.28 -15.55
C GLY A 171 -32.30 -15.41 -16.54
N CYS A 172 -31.16 -16.07 -16.37
CA CYS A 172 -30.83 -17.28 -17.14
C CYS A 172 -31.67 -18.49 -16.70
N ASP A 173 -32.03 -18.57 -15.41
CA ASP A 173 -32.82 -19.67 -14.87
C ASP A 173 -34.27 -19.63 -15.36
N GLU A 174 -34.90 -18.45 -15.42
CA GLU A 174 -36.26 -18.28 -15.97
C GLU A 174 -36.33 -18.59 -17.47
N PHE A 175 -35.30 -18.23 -18.25
CA PHE A 175 -35.24 -18.59 -19.68
C PHE A 175 -35.06 -20.11 -19.88
N CYS A 176 -34.29 -20.79 -19.03
CA CYS A 176 -34.15 -22.25 -19.12
C CYS A 176 -35.43 -23.00 -18.76
N GLN A 177 -36.20 -22.52 -17.78
CA GLN A 177 -37.47 -23.17 -17.41
C GLN A 177 -38.58 -22.98 -18.46
N THR A 178 -38.61 -21.83 -19.14
CA THR A 178 -39.67 -21.50 -20.10
C THR A 178 -39.52 -22.24 -21.44
N TYR A 179 -38.31 -22.71 -21.78
CA TYR A 179 -38.01 -23.37 -23.06
C TYR A 179 -37.54 -24.83 -22.92
N HIS A 180 -38.10 -25.57 -21.95
CA HIS A 180 -37.94 -27.02 -21.91
C HIS A 180 -38.59 -27.69 -23.14
N TRP A 181 -37.77 -27.96 -24.15
CA TRP A 181 -37.92 -29.05 -25.12
C TRP A 181 -37.04 -30.23 -24.69
#